data_AF-F8F248-F1
#
_entry.id   AF-F8F248-F1
#
_cell.length_a   1.000
_cell.length_b   1.000
_cell.length_c   1.000
_cell.angle_alpha   90.00
_cell.angle_beta   90.00
_cell.angle_gamma   90.00
#
_symmetry.space_group_name_H-M   'P 1'
#
loop_
_entity.id
_entity.type
_entity.pdbx_description
1 polymer ?
#
loop_
_entity_poly.entity_id
_entity_poly.type
_entity_poly.pdbx_seq_one_letter_code
_entity_poly.pdbx_strand_id
1 'polypeptide(L)'
;MKKIYFICMICLLFTAALFSDTVDILFITTKGNVIRKVDSDVKMITISASDQFPYDITNIKNLDALKKLERIDIYNVTTIKDYSFLTKCKNIKYLGFANCKVYDLHFLERMSNLEMIDIELLKLNKNDLEKIRSEPIDLSGLKYLKFLRFVAHDLERVPLFIHVNTKPYLAIDNNNISKITDEDIQLLGQYSLINIDANPVVNNKKEYEKLAKLPILREGDKLPEEIKKYY
;
A
#
# COMPACT_ATOMS: atom_id res chain seq x y z
N MET A 1 -62.58 -35.16 -1.12
CA MET A 1 -63.20 -33.96 -0.52
C MET A 1 -62.19 -33.31 0.42
N LYS A 2 -62.06 -31.98 0.36
CA LYS A 2 -61.09 -31.11 1.06
C LYS A 2 -61.33 -31.00 2.57
N LYS A 3 -60.26 -30.75 3.36
CA LYS A 3 -60.04 -29.72 4.43
C LYS A 3 -58.90 -30.20 5.38
N ILE A 4 -57.66 -29.69 5.27
CA ILE A 4 -57.03 -28.49 5.90
C ILE A 4 -56.87 -28.56 7.43
N TYR A 5 -55.61 -28.74 7.88
CA TYR A 5 -54.85 -28.07 8.96
C TYR A 5 -53.36 -28.28 8.62
N PHE A 6 -52.65 -27.37 7.92
CA PHE A 6 -51.80 -26.28 8.45
C PHE A 6 -51.29 -26.50 9.88
N ILE A 7 -49.96 -26.76 10.04
CA ILE A 7 -49.00 -26.02 10.91
C ILE A 7 -47.73 -26.86 11.18
N CYS A 8 -46.60 -26.28 10.78
CA CYS A 8 -45.24 -26.39 11.33
C CYS A 8 -44.57 -27.75 11.52
N MET A 9 -43.70 -28.10 10.57
CA MET A 9 -42.34 -28.53 10.92
C MET A 9 -41.31 -28.17 9.84
N ILE A 10 -41.27 -26.88 9.50
CA ILE A 10 -40.03 -26.24 9.00
C ILE A 10 -39.29 -25.81 10.28
N CYS A 11 -38.55 -26.72 10.90
CA CYS A 11 -37.66 -26.38 12.00
C CYS A 11 -36.32 -25.88 11.43
N LEU A 12 -36.30 -24.56 11.20
CA LEU A 12 -35.16 -23.65 11.25
C LEU A 12 -33.80 -24.20 10.77
N LEU A 13 -33.59 -24.22 9.46
CA LEU A 13 -32.33 -23.70 8.92
C LEU A 13 -32.50 -22.18 8.76
N PHE A 14 -32.69 -21.48 9.88
CA PHE A 14 -32.52 -20.02 9.88
C PHE A 14 -31.03 -19.76 9.72
N THR A 15 -30.62 -19.57 8.48
CA THR A 15 -29.84 -18.40 8.07
C THR A 15 -29.02 -17.78 9.19
N ALA A 16 -27.91 -18.41 9.55
CA ALA A 16 -26.77 -17.68 10.08
C ALA A 16 -26.06 -16.89 8.94
N ALA A 17 -26.83 -16.35 7.99
CA ALA A 17 -26.52 -15.03 7.47
C ALA A 17 -26.82 -14.06 8.62
N LEU A 18 -25.97 -14.12 9.65
CA LEU A 18 -25.86 -13.10 10.68
C LEU A 18 -25.63 -11.80 9.92
N PHE A 19 -26.58 -10.86 10.00
CA PHE A 19 -26.30 -9.50 9.56
C PHE A 19 -25.07 -9.05 10.36
N SER A 20 -23.91 -8.95 9.71
CA SER A 20 -22.76 -8.33 10.34
C SER A 20 -23.18 -6.90 10.70
N ASP A 21 -22.89 -6.46 11.92
CA ASP A 21 -23.06 -5.06 12.28
C ASP A 21 -22.33 -4.20 11.25
N THR A 22 -22.92 -3.08 10.85
CA THR A 22 -22.28 -2.15 9.91
C THR A 22 -21.59 -1.02 10.66
N VAL A 23 -20.43 -0.61 10.17
CA VAL A 23 -19.73 0.61 10.57
C VAL A 23 -19.99 1.69 9.52
N ASP A 24 -20.34 2.88 9.99
CA ASP A 24 -20.45 4.06 9.14
C ASP A 24 -19.06 4.69 8.94
N ILE A 25 -18.56 4.66 7.70
CA ILE A 25 -17.30 5.29 7.30
C ILE A 25 -17.60 6.64 6.65
N LEU A 26 -16.95 7.69 7.15
CA LEU A 26 -17.17 9.06 6.68
C LEU A 26 -16.09 9.46 5.68
N PHE A 27 -16.51 9.69 4.44
CA PHE A 27 -15.69 10.24 3.36
C PHE A 27 -15.94 11.75 3.28
N ILE A 28 -14.89 12.54 3.46
CA ILE A 28 -14.91 13.99 3.24
C ILE A 28 -14.49 14.23 1.80
N THR A 29 -15.32 14.96 1.05
CA THR A 29 -15.06 15.22 -0.38
C THR A 29 -15.10 16.71 -0.70
N THR A 30 -14.68 17.06 -1.91
CA THR A 30 -14.74 18.45 -2.42
C THR A 30 -16.16 19.00 -2.56
N LYS A 31 -17.20 18.15 -2.59
CA LYS A 31 -18.60 18.60 -2.77
C LYS A 31 -19.54 18.19 -1.62
N GLY A 32 -19.00 17.69 -0.52
CA GLY A 32 -19.77 17.32 0.67
C GLY A 32 -19.34 16.01 1.30
N ASN A 33 -19.88 15.73 2.49
CA ASN A 33 -19.58 14.50 3.22
C ASN A 33 -20.46 13.34 2.73
N VAL A 34 -19.88 12.15 2.59
CA VAL A 34 -20.58 10.92 2.21
C VAL A 34 -20.34 9.87 3.30
N ILE A 35 -21.42 9.28 3.81
CA ILE A 35 -21.33 8.14 4.74
C ILE A 35 -21.52 6.86 3.95
N ARG A 36 -20.62 5.90 4.13
CA ARG A 36 -20.75 4.54 3.59
C ARG A 36 -20.85 3.55 4.74
N LYS A 37 -21.91 2.74 4.72
CA LYS A 37 -22.06 1.58 5.60
C LYS A 37 -21.20 0.44 5.08
N VAL A 38 -20.36 -0.11 5.95
CA VAL A 38 -19.48 -1.23 5.64
C VAL A 38 -19.63 -2.28 6.72
N ASP A 39 -19.69 -3.56 6.35
CA ASP A 39 -19.77 -4.65 7.34
C ASP A 39 -18.55 -4.61 8.28
N SER A 40 -18.80 -4.69 9.59
CA SER A 40 -17.77 -4.57 10.63
C SER A 40 -16.73 -5.69 10.60
N ASP A 41 -17.03 -6.81 9.95
CA ASP A 41 -16.17 -7.98 9.85
C ASP A 41 -15.33 -8.03 8.57
N VAL A 42 -15.41 -7.01 7.71
CA VAL A 42 -14.58 -6.93 6.50
C VAL A 42 -13.09 -7.01 6.85
N LYS A 43 -12.36 -7.78 6.04
CA LYS A 43 -10.90 -7.87 6.13
C LYS A 43 -10.18 -7.00 5.11
N MET A 44 -10.89 -6.54 4.09
CA MET A 44 -10.33 -5.74 3.02
C MET A 44 -11.31 -4.64 2.61
N ILE A 45 -10.75 -3.46 2.34
CA ILE A 45 -11.47 -2.37 1.69
C ILE A 45 -10.67 -1.85 0.51
N THR A 46 -11.40 -1.55 -0.55
CA THR A 46 -10.91 -0.76 -1.67
C THR A 46 -11.50 0.65 -1.60
N ILE A 47 -10.63 1.66 -1.62
CA ILE A 47 -11.00 3.07 -1.75
C ILE A 47 -10.62 3.51 -3.15
N SER A 48 -11.59 3.94 -3.96
CA SER A 48 -11.30 4.40 -5.31
C SER A 48 -12.05 5.69 -5.62
N ALA A 49 -11.34 6.66 -6.21
CA ALA A 49 -12.01 7.70 -6.99
C ALA A 49 -12.35 7.09 -8.35
N SER A 50 -13.62 7.11 -8.72
CA SER A 50 -14.11 6.62 -10.02
C SER A 50 -15.21 7.53 -10.53
N ASP A 51 -15.64 7.34 -11.77
CA ASP A 51 -16.77 8.09 -12.35
C ASP A 51 -18.08 7.94 -11.56
N GLN A 52 -18.18 6.91 -10.70
CA GLN A 52 -19.30 6.70 -9.77
C GLN A 52 -19.19 7.57 -8.50
N PHE A 53 -18.05 8.25 -8.31
CA PHE A 53 -17.78 9.21 -7.26
C PHE A 53 -17.46 10.55 -7.93
N PRO A 54 -18.46 11.39 -8.23
CA PRO A 54 -18.24 12.65 -8.95
C PRO A 54 -17.51 13.72 -8.11
N TYR A 55 -16.85 13.33 -7.01
CA TYR A 55 -16.25 14.17 -6.00
C TYR A 55 -14.89 13.59 -5.58
N ASP A 56 -13.90 14.46 -5.38
CA ASP A 56 -12.58 14.05 -4.94
C ASP A 56 -12.54 13.85 -3.42
N ILE A 57 -11.97 12.73 -2.96
CA ILE A 57 -11.86 12.40 -1.54
C ILE A 57 -10.70 13.21 -0.93
N THR A 58 -10.96 14.03 0.06
CA THR A 58 -9.93 14.85 0.73
C THR A 58 -9.53 14.27 2.09
N ASN A 59 -10.39 13.48 2.72
CA ASN A 59 -10.08 12.77 3.97
C ASN A 59 -11.08 11.62 4.23
N ILE A 60 -10.68 10.67 5.07
CA ILE A 60 -11.52 9.55 5.52
C ILE A 60 -11.46 9.46 7.04
N LYS A 61 -12.62 9.30 7.67
CA LYS A 61 -12.76 9.17 9.12
C LYS A 61 -13.45 7.87 9.48
N ASN A 62 -13.17 7.39 10.70
CA ASN A 62 -13.75 6.19 11.31
C ASN A 62 -13.33 4.85 10.66
N LEU A 63 -12.29 4.84 9.83
CA LEU A 63 -11.78 3.59 9.24
C LEU A 63 -11.25 2.62 10.30
N ASP A 64 -10.73 3.15 11.40
CA ASP A 64 -10.22 2.40 12.55
C ASP A 64 -11.31 1.69 13.37
N ALA A 65 -12.59 1.95 13.12
CA ALA A 65 -13.68 1.18 13.71
C ALA A 65 -13.81 -0.24 13.11
N LEU A 66 -13.24 -0.49 11.93
CA LEU A 66 -13.20 -1.81 11.31
C LEU A 66 -12.09 -2.67 11.94
N LYS A 67 -12.40 -3.30 13.07
CA LYS A 67 -11.40 -4.00 13.90
C LYS A 67 -10.81 -5.24 13.23
N LYS A 68 -11.44 -5.79 12.19
CA LYS A 68 -10.92 -6.95 11.42
C LYS A 68 -10.23 -6.58 10.12
N LEU A 69 -10.11 -5.29 9.80
CA LEU A 69 -9.50 -4.81 8.57
C LEU A 69 -7.99 -5.12 8.57
N GLU A 70 -7.55 -5.90 7.58
CA GLU A 70 -6.15 -6.31 7.39
C GLU A 70 -5.55 -5.75 6.10
N ARG A 71 -6.39 -5.37 5.12
CA ARG A 71 -5.94 -4.86 3.81
C ARG A 71 -6.68 -3.59 3.43
N ILE A 72 -5.92 -2.60 2.98
CA ILE A 72 -6.45 -1.38 2.35
C ILE A 72 -5.76 -1.19 1.01
N ASP A 73 -6.55 -1.10 -0.05
CA ASP A 73 -6.07 -0.71 -1.36
C ASP A 73 -6.71 0.63 -1.76
N ILE A 74 -5.90 1.60 -2.18
CA ILE A 74 -6.32 2.95 -2.56
C ILE A 74 -5.96 3.20 -4.02
N TYR A 75 -6.97 3.51 -4.85
CA TYR A 75 -6.83 3.69 -6.29
C TYR A 75 -7.32 5.06 -6.75
N ASN A 76 -6.55 5.72 -7.61
CA ASN A 76 -6.93 6.98 -8.28
C ASN A 76 -7.26 8.15 -7.33
N VAL A 77 -6.84 8.08 -6.05
CA VAL A 77 -7.10 9.16 -5.08
C VAL A 77 -5.97 10.19 -5.11
N THR A 78 -6.27 11.40 -5.58
CA THR A 78 -5.24 12.42 -5.86
C THR A 78 -5.30 13.66 -4.96
N THR A 79 -6.33 13.77 -4.13
CA THR A 79 -6.61 14.98 -3.34
C THR A 79 -6.38 14.85 -1.84
N ILE A 80 -6.21 13.64 -1.31
CA ILE A 80 -5.80 13.45 0.09
C ILE A 80 -4.36 13.97 0.25
N LYS A 81 -4.17 14.89 1.19
CA LYS A 81 -2.85 15.46 1.51
C LYS A 81 -2.16 14.79 2.68
N ASP A 82 -2.94 14.18 3.57
CA ASP A 82 -2.44 13.52 4.78
C ASP A 82 -3.12 12.16 4.96
N TYR A 83 -2.32 11.10 4.89
CA TYR A 83 -2.74 9.71 5.09
C TYR A 83 -2.57 9.24 6.54
N SER A 84 -2.25 10.13 7.49
CA SER A 84 -2.04 9.79 8.90
C SER A 84 -3.25 9.11 9.56
N PHE A 85 -4.45 9.25 9.01
CA PHE A 85 -5.64 8.51 9.47
C PHE A 85 -5.45 6.98 9.39
N LEU A 86 -4.63 6.48 8.46
CA LEU A 86 -4.29 5.05 8.34
C LEU A 86 -3.56 4.52 9.57
N THR A 87 -2.79 5.36 10.27
CA THR A 87 -2.03 4.95 11.46
C THR A 87 -2.92 4.51 12.63
N LYS A 88 -4.21 4.83 12.58
CA LYS A 88 -5.20 4.38 13.58
C LYS A 88 -5.68 2.94 13.31
N CYS A 89 -5.54 2.45 12.08
CA CYS A 89 -5.94 1.09 11.69
C CYS A 89 -4.84 0.09 12.11
N LYS A 90 -4.90 -0.38 13.35
CA LYS A 90 -3.79 -1.14 13.96
C LYS A 90 -3.58 -2.56 13.41
N ASN A 91 -4.55 -3.12 12.69
CA ASN A 91 -4.48 -4.50 12.20
C ASN A 91 -4.09 -4.63 10.72
N ILE A 92 -3.73 -3.52 10.07
CA ILE A 92 -3.34 -3.52 8.66
C ILE A 92 -2.02 -4.27 8.46
N LYS A 93 -2.06 -5.23 7.56
CA LYS A 93 -0.95 -6.06 7.09
C LYS A 93 -0.58 -5.74 5.63
N TYR A 94 -1.56 -5.33 4.83
CA TYR A 94 -1.39 -5.06 3.40
C TYR A 94 -1.86 -3.64 3.08
N LEU A 95 -0.97 -2.86 2.48
CA LEU A 95 -1.27 -1.49 2.08
C LEU A 95 -0.88 -1.27 0.62
N GLY A 96 -1.89 -1.02 -0.21
CA GLY A 96 -1.76 -0.74 -1.63
C GLY A 96 -2.12 0.70 -1.98
N PHE A 97 -1.31 1.35 -2.79
CA PHE A 97 -1.63 2.60 -3.48
C PHE A 97 -1.34 2.42 -4.97
N ALA A 98 -2.29 2.76 -5.83
CA ALA A 98 -2.05 2.85 -7.26
C ALA A 98 -2.72 4.08 -7.85
N ASN A 99 -2.00 4.77 -8.73
CA ASN A 99 -2.44 6.02 -9.34
C ASN A 99 -2.88 7.08 -8.31
N CYS A 100 -2.20 7.12 -7.16
CA CYS A 100 -2.50 8.08 -6.11
C CYS A 100 -1.45 9.19 -6.06
N LYS A 101 -1.78 10.30 -5.39
CA LYS A 101 -0.76 11.27 -4.95
C LYS A 101 -0.55 11.12 -3.46
N VAL A 102 0.67 10.77 -3.07
CA VAL A 102 1.11 10.72 -1.68
C VAL A 102 2.29 11.66 -1.59
N TYR A 103 2.22 12.63 -0.68
CA TYR A 103 3.24 13.69 -0.54
C TYR A 103 4.17 13.46 0.65
N ASP A 104 3.74 12.59 1.57
CA ASP A 104 4.40 12.32 2.83
C ASP A 104 4.22 10.84 3.17
N LEU A 105 5.32 10.14 3.40
CA LEU A 105 5.36 8.71 3.73
C LEU A 105 5.60 8.45 5.23
N HIS A 106 5.77 9.48 6.07
CA HIS A 106 6.09 9.31 7.50
C HIS A 106 4.98 8.59 8.29
N PHE A 107 3.76 8.51 7.74
CA PHE A 107 2.71 7.69 8.36
C PHE A 107 3.08 6.19 8.41
N LEU A 108 3.93 5.70 7.48
CA LEU A 108 4.39 4.31 7.45
C LEU A 108 5.16 3.92 8.71
N GLU A 109 5.92 4.85 9.29
CA GLU A 109 6.73 4.61 10.50
C GLU A 109 5.89 4.11 11.70
N ARG A 110 4.58 4.42 11.68
CA ARG A 110 3.64 4.08 12.76
C ARG A 110 2.77 2.84 12.46
N MET A 111 3.00 2.16 11.34
CA MET A 111 2.19 1.04 10.87
C MET A 111 2.87 -0.32 11.11
N SER A 112 3.21 -0.61 12.37
CA SER A 112 4.10 -1.71 12.79
C SER A 112 3.71 -3.14 12.37
N ASN A 113 2.48 -3.36 11.92
CA ASN A 113 1.95 -4.68 11.53
C ASN A 113 1.98 -4.93 10.01
N LEU A 114 2.51 -3.98 9.22
CA LEU A 114 2.64 -4.15 7.78
C LEU A 114 3.56 -5.31 7.43
N GLU A 115 3.05 -6.18 6.55
CA GLU A 115 3.78 -7.26 5.90
C GLU A 115 4.09 -6.94 4.43
N MET A 116 3.22 -6.17 3.79
CA MET A 116 3.33 -5.78 2.39
C MET A 116 2.96 -4.31 2.20
N ILE A 117 3.83 -3.59 1.50
CA ILE A 117 3.59 -2.26 1.00
C ILE A 117 3.76 -2.29 -0.52
N ASP A 118 2.76 -1.82 -1.24
CA ASP A 118 2.85 -1.58 -2.68
C ASP A 118 2.35 -0.17 -2.98
N ILE A 119 3.25 0.69 -3.44
CA ILE A 119 2.96 2.09 -3.72
C ILE A 119 3.39 2.42 -5.14
N GLU A 120 2.41 2.71 -5.99
CA GLU A 120 2.57 3.30 -7.32
C GLU A 120 1.92 4.69 -7.33
N LEU A 121 2.77 5.71 -7.36
CA LEU A 121 2.36 7.11 -7.36
C LEU A 121 2.18 7.62 -8.77
N LEU A 122 1.17 8.47 -8.95
CA LEU A 122 1.13 9.34 -10.13
C LEU A 122 2.34 10.28 -10.14
N LYS A 123 2.71 10.71 -11.34
CA LYS A 123 3.72 11.74 -11.57
C LYS A 123 3.45 12.97 -10.69
N LEU A 124 4.40 13.27 -9.81
CA LEU A 124 4.42 14.47 -8.98
C LEU A 124 5.26 15.55 -9.66
N ASN A 125 4.95 16.82 -9.40
CA ASN A 125 5.87 17.89 -9.79
C ASN A 125 7.10 17.88 -8.87
N LYS A 126 8.18 18.59 -9.27
CA LYS A 126 9.45 18.60 -8.53
C LYS A 126 9.30 19.03 -7.06
N ASN A 127 8.42 19.98 -6.77
CA ASN A 127 8.22 20.49 -5.42
C ASN A 127 7.48 19.47 -4.55
N ASP A 128 6.45 18.82 -5.10
CA ASP A 128 5.67 17.79 -4.42
C ASP A 128 6.51 16.52 -4.15
N LEU A 129 7.47 16.20 -5.02
CA LEU A 129 8.39 15.08 -4.85
C LEU A 129 9.55 15.38 -3.88
N GLU A 130 9.83 16.66 -3.59
CA GLU A 130 10.97 17.09 -2.75
C GLU A 130 10.98 16.35 -1.41
N LYS A 131 9.83 16.30 -0.74
CA LYS A 131 9.73 15.67 0.57
C LYS A 131 10.11 14.19 0.52
N ILE A 132 9.59 13.47 -0.46
CA ILE A 132 9.88 12.04 -0.68
C ILE A 132 11.36 11.78 -0.99
N ARG A 133 12.04 12.69 -1.69
CA ARG A 133 13.45 12.49 -2.09
C ARG A 133 14.48 12.93 -1.05
N SER A 134 14.09 13.78 -0.10
CA SER A 134 15.02 14.46 0.81
C SER A 134 14.86 14.07 2.27
N GLU A 135 13.69 13.59 2.67
CA GLU A 135 13.44 13.18 4.06
C GLU A 135 13.54 11.66 4.20
N PRO A 136 14.36 11.16 5.15
CA PRO A 136 14.44 9.74 5.41
C PRO A 136 13.18 9.23 6.11
N ILE A 137 12.74 8.03 5.76
CA ILE A 137 11.59 7.36 6.38
C ILE A 137 12.12 6.18 7.21
N ASP A 138 11.90 6.22 8.52
CA ASP A 138 12.41 5.21 9.44
C ASP A 138 11.48 3.98 9.50
N LEU A 139 11.95 2.86 8.96
CA LEU A 139 11.20 1.60 8.92
C LEU A 139 11.51 0.66 10.09
N SER A 140 12.22 1.12 11.13
CA SER A 140 12.56 0.31 12.31
C SER A 140 11.34 -0.24 13.05
N GLY A 141 10.21 0.48 12.98
CA GLY A 141 8.93 0.07 13.55
C GLY A 141 8.22 -1.06 12.80
N LEU A 142 8.57 -1.34 11.54
CA LEU A 142 7.92 -2.33 10.69
C LEU A 142 8.51 -3.72 10.90
N LYS A 143 8.05 -4.41 11.95
CA LYS A 143 8.67 -5.67 12.42
C LYS A 143 8.35 -6.90 11.57
N TYR A 144 7.42 -6.79 10.62
CA TYR A 144 6.93 -7.93 9.83
C TYR A 144 7.00 -7.71 8.32
N LEU A 145 7.62 -6.60 7.87
CA LEU A 145 7.66 -6.22 6.46
C LEU A 145 8.46 -7.25 5.65
N LYS A 146 7.83 -7.82 4.62
CA LYS A 146 8.41 -8.84 3.72
C LYS A 146 8.52 -8.36 2.28
N PHE A 147 7.64 -7.45 1.88
CA PHE A 147 7.57 -6.92 0.52
C PHE A 147 7.36 -5.40 0.55
N LEU A 148 8.21 -4.68 -0.16
CA LEU A 148 8.09 -3.23 -0.35
C LEU A 148 8.28 -2.90 -1.82
N ARG A 149 7.21 -2.48 -2.49
CA ARG A 149 7.28 -1.88 -3.82
C ARG A 149 7.03 -0.38 -3.74
N PHE A 150 7.89 0.39 -4.41
CA PHE A 150 7.80 1.84 -4.45
C PHE A 150 8.14 2.38 -5.84
N VAL A 151 7.12 2.89 -6.52
CA VAL A 151 7.19 3.49 -7.85
C VAL A 151 6.69 4.92 -7.76
N ALA A 152 7.56 5.88 -8.09
CA ALA A 152 7.25 7.29 -8.16
C ALA A 152 7.79 7.91 -9.46
N HIS A 153 7.80 7.12 -10.55
CA HIS A 153 8.13 7.41 -11.96
C HIS A 153 9.31 8.37 -12.23
N ASP A 154 9.22 9.62 -11.81
CA ASP A 154 10.26 10.64 -11.89
C ASP A 154 11.27 10.58 -10.73
N LEU A 155 11.25 9.55 -9.87
CA LEU A 155 12.21 9.43 -8.78
C LEU A 155 13.61 9.11 -9.33
N GLU A 156 14.53 10.06 -9.20
CA GLU A 156 15.88 10.00 -9.79
C GLU A 156 16.94 9.36 -8.89
N ARG A 157 16.56 8.88 -7.70
CA ARG A 157 17.45 8.29 -6.69
C ARG A 157 16.79 7.12 -5.95
N VAL A 158 17.56 6.33 -5.21
CA VAL A 158 17.00 5.30 -4.32
C VAL A 158 16.14 5.96 -3.23
N PRO A 159 14.94 5.45 -2.90
CA PRO A 159 14.13 5.94 -1.79
C PRO A 159 14.89 5.90 -0.45
N LEU A 160 14.74 6.95 0.37
CA LEU A 160 15.44 7.12 1.65
C LEU A 160 14.80 6.30 2.79
N PHE A 161 14.57 5.01 2.59
CA PHE A 161 14.12 4.12 3.66
C PHE A 161 15.32 3.68 4.52
N ILE A 162 15.29 4.05 5.79
CA ILE A 162 16.38 3.76 6.74
C ILE A 162 15.93 2.80 7.84
N HIS A 163 16.90 2.15 8.48
CA HIS A 163 16.68 1.18 9.57
C HIS A 163 15.74 0.02 9.20
N VAL A 164 15.88 -0.50 7.97
CA VAL A 164 15.03 -1.57 7.43
C VAL A 164 15.46 -2.94 8.00
N ASN A 165 15.09 -3.20 9.26
CA ASN A 165 15.59 -4.35 10.03
C ASN A 165 15.09 -5.72 9.54
N THR A 166 13.97 -5.78 8.82
CA THR A 166 13.36 -7.05 8.39
C THR A 166 13.93 -7.59 7.09
N LYS A 167 14.77 -6.81 6.38
CA LYS A 167 15.34 -7.16 5.08
C LYS A 167 14.30 -7.67 4.08
N PRO A 168 13.25 -6.88 3.74
CA PRO A 168 12.24 -7.31 2.80
C PRO A 168 12.82 -7.43 1.38
N TYR A 169 12.03 -8.02 0.48
CA TYR A 169 12.20 -7.77 -0.95
C TYR A 169 11.83 -6.33 -1.28
N LEU A 170 12.72 -5.64 -1.99
CA LEU A 170 12.51 -4.29 -2.49
C LEU A 170 12.26 -4.32 -4.00
N ALA A 171 11.17 -3.72 -4.44
CA ALA A 171 10.93 -3.40 -5.84
C ALA A 171 10.88 -1.87 -6.00
N ILE A 172 11.89 -1.32 -6.67
CA ILE A 172 11.96 0.09 -7.07
C ILE A 172 12.06 0.19 -8.60
N ASP A 173 11.46 -0.78 -9.29
CA ASP A 173 11.34 -0.81 -10.73
C ASP A 173 10.55 0.39 -11.26
N ASN A 174 10.71 0.72 -12.55
CA ASN A 174 9.93 1.77 -13.21
C ASN A 174 10.03 3.17 -12.57
N ASN A 175 11.21 3.49 -12.02
CA ASN A 175 11.58 4.84 -11.59
C ASN A 175 12.56 5.48 -12.59
N ASN A 176 13.11 6.65 -12.27
CA ASN A 176 14.07 7.38 -13.13
C ASN A 176 15.49 7.38 -12.55
N ILE A 177 15.87 6.33 -11.80
CA ILE A 177 17.17 6.24 -11.14
C ILE A 177 18.26 6.06 -12.20
N SER A 178 19.15 7.05 -12.32
CA SER A 178 20.19 7.09 -13.37
C SER A 178 21.62 7.02 -12.83
N LYS A 179 21.80 7.26 -11.52
CA LYS A 179 23.10 7.25 -10.84
C LYS A 179 22.97 6.55 -9.50
N ILE A 180 24.05 5.91 -9.08
CA ILE A 180 24.17 5.24 -7.79
C ILE A 180 25.34 5.86 -7.03
N THR A 181 25.05 6.39 -5.84
CA THR A 181 26.01 6.90 -4.88
C THR A 181 26.39 5.84 -3.84
N ASP A 182 27.41 6.12 -3.03
CA ASP A 182 27.77 5.22 -1.92
C ASP A 182 26.68 5.15 -0.85
N GLU A 183 25.92 6.24 -0.66
CA GLU A 183 24.73 6.27 0.21
C GLU A 183 23.65 5.33 -0.33
N ASP A 184 23.37 5.37 -1.63
CA ASP A 184 22.38 4.47 -2.26
C ASP A 184 22.78 3.00 -2.07
N ILE A 185 24.07 2.66 -2.15
CA ILE A 185 24.57 1.30 -1.89
C ILE A 185 24.30 0.88 -0.44
N GLN A 186 24.50 1.79 0.53
CA GLN A 186 24.20 1.52 1.94
C GLN A 186 22.70 1.32 2.16
N LEU A 187 21.86 2.16 1.56
CA LEU A 187 20.40 2.05 1.63
C LEU A 187 19.92 0.71 1.07
N LEU A 188 20.40 0.33 -0.11
CA LEU A 188 20.07 -0.93 -0.78
C LEU A 188 20.61 -2.16 -0.02
N GLY A 189 21.73 -2.03 0.70
CA GLY A 189 22.30 -3.11 1.51
C GLY A 189 21.40 -3.60 2.65
N GLN A 190 20.30 -2.90 2.93
CA GLN A 190 19.33 -3.29 3.97
C GLN A 190 18.31 -4.34 3.50
N TYR A 191 18.30 -4.75 2.23
CA TYR A 191 17.27 -5.60 1.64
C TYR A 191 17.77 -7.00 1.29
N SER A 192 16.88 -8.00 1.27
CA SER A 192 17.26 -9.39 0.96
C SER A 192 17.40 -9.67 -0.53
N LEU A 193 16.62 -8.95 -1.34
CA LEU A 193 16.59 -9.04 -2.80
C LEU A 193 15.99 -7.74 -3.34
N ILE A 194 16.55 -7.22 -4.44
CA ILE A 194 16.22 -5.90 -4.98
C ILE A 194 15.90 -6.02 -6.47
N ASN A 195 14.73 -5.58 -6.87
CA ASN A 195 14.41 -5.31 -8.26
C ASN A 195 14.55 -3.80 -8.53
N ILE A 196 15.47 -3.46 -9.45
CA ILE A 196 15.73 -2.09 -9.92
C ILE A 196 15.54 -1.96 -11.44
N ASP A 197 14.86 -2.93 -12.05
CA ASP A 197 14.63 -2.96 -13.49
C ASP A 197 13.83 -1.75 -13.96
N ALA A 198 13.83 -1.50 -15.28
CA ALA A 198 13.14 -0.36 -15.87
C ALA A 198 13.56 1.00 -15.26
N ASN A 199 14.80 1.11 -14.79
CA ASN A 199 15.47 2.36 -14.45
C ASN A 199 16.64 2.62 -15.42
N PRO A 200 16.97 3.88 -15.75
CA PRO A 200 18.10 4.21 -16.62
C PRO A 200 19.45 3.63 -16.16
N VAL A 201 19.64 3.44 -14.85
CA VAL A 201 20.86 2.85 -14.26
C VAL A 201 21.22 1.49 -14.86
N VAL A 202 20.23 0.66 -15.20
CA VAL A 202 20.43 -0.70 -15.72
C VAL A 202 21.15 -0.69 -17.07
N ASN A 203 20.94 0.36 -17.87
CA ASN A 203 21.59 0.53 -19.16
C ASN A 203 22.94 1.27 -19.09
N ASN A 204 23.33 1.75 -17.90
CA ASN A 204 24.61 2.40 -17.68
C ASN A 204 25.59 1.43 -17.01
N LYS A 205 26.45 0.80 -17.81
CA LYS A 205 27.42 -0.21 -17.35
C LYS A 205 28.21 0.24 -16.11
N LYS A 206 28.74 1.47 -16.11
CA LYS A 206 29.55 1.99 -14.99
C LYS A 206 28.75 2.12 -13.70
N GLU A 207 27.50 2.57 -13.80
CA GLU A 207 26.63 2.74 -12.63
C GLU A 207 26.08 1.39 -12.15
N TYR A 208 25.68 0.52 -13.07
CA TYR A 208 25.16 -0.80 -12.73
C TYR A 208 26.23 -1.72 -12.10
N GLU A 209 27.49 -1.62 -12.54
CA GLU A 209 28.62 -2.34 -11.93
C GLU A 209 28.82 -2.02 -10.44
N LYS A 210 28.42 -0.83 -9.98
CA LYS A 210 28.46 -0.46 -8.54
C LYS A 210 27.55 -1.36 -7.70
N LEU A 211 26.48 -1.89 -8.29
CA LEU A 211 25.51 -2.75 -7.62
C LEU A 211 25.94 -4.23 -7.56
N ALA A 212 27.11 -4.59 -8.11
CA ALA A 212 27.52 -5.99 -8.29
C ALA A 212 27.55 -6.83 -7.00
N LYS A 213 27.78 -6.21 -5.84
CA LYS A 213 27.84 -6.87 -4.53
C LYS A 213 26.49 -6.95 -3.81
N LEU A 214 25.46 -6.31 -4.35
CA LEU A 214 24.12 -6.30 -3.77
C LEU A 214 23.28 -7.46 -4.33
N PRO A 215 22.24 -7.92 -3.60
CA PRO A 215 21.33 -8.95 -4.08
C PRO A 215 20.34 -8.36 -5.10
N ILE A 216 20.84 -7.95 -6.27
CA ILE A 216 20.00 -7.47 -7.37
C ILE A 216 19.39 -8.67 -8.09
N LEU A 217 18.07 -8.66 -8.29
CA LEU A 217 17.36 -9.54 -9.21
C LEU A 217 17.76 -9.14 -10.63
N ARG A 218 18.41 -10.04 -11.36
CA ARG A 218 18.92 -9.78 -12.72
C ARG A 218 17.99 -10.36 -13.76
N GLU A 219 18.12 -9.87 -14.99
CA GLU A 219 17.39 -10.40 -16.13
C GLU A 219 17.57 -11.93 -16.24
N GLY A 220 16.45 -12.66 -16.31
CA GLY A 220 16.41 -14.12 -16.36
C GLY A 220 16.39 -14.82 -14.99
N ASP A 221 16.63 -14.11 -13.89
CA ASP A 221 16.46 -14.67 -12.55
C ASP A 221 14.98 -14.96 -12.28
N LYS A 222 14.71 -16.07 -11.59
CA LYS A 222 13.36 -16.39 -11.13
C LYS A 222 13.09 -15.66 -9.83
N LEU A 223 11.94 -14.97 -9.77
CA LEU A 223 11.44 -14.42 -8.52
C LEU A 223 11.23 -15.56 -7.50
N PRO A 224 11.69 -15.41 -6.23
CA PRO A 224 11.49 -16.44 -5.21
C PRO A 224 10.01 -16.73 -4.95
N GLU A 225 9.65 -18.00 -4.67
CA GLU A 225 8.27 -18.42 -4.43
C GLU A 225 7.63 -17.68 -3.24
N GLU A 226 8.40 -17.41 -2.19
CA GLU A 226 7.94 -16.65 -1.04
C GLU A 226 7.56 -15.20 -1.38
N ILE A 227 8.09 -14.66 -2.49
CA ILE A 227 7.78 -13.31 -2.98
C ILE A 227 6.62 -13.33 -3.99
N LYS A 228 6.47 -14.39 -4.79
CA LYS A 228 5.42 -14.49 -5.81
C LYS A 228 4.01 -14.31 -5.28
N LYS A 229 3.74 -14.68 -4.03
CA LYS A 229 2.41 -14.49 -3.40
C LYS A 229 2.01 -13.02 -3.20
N TYR A 230 2.94 -12.08 -3.41
CA TYR A 230 2.70 -10.64 -3.32
C TYR A 230 2.51 -9.97 -4.69
N TYR A 231 2.74 -10.70 -5.79
CA TYR A 231 2.43 -10.29 -7.16
C TYR A 231 1.10 -10.92 -7.61
#